data_AF-A0A1E1WQU2-F1
#
_entry.id   AF-A0A1E1WQU2-F1
#
_cell.length_a   1.000
_cell.length_b   1.000
_cell.length_c   1.000
_cell.angle_alpha   90.00
_cell.angle_beta   90.00
_cell.angle_gamma   90.00
#
_symmetry.space_group_name_H-M   'P 1'
#
loop_
_entity.id
_entity.type
_entity.pdbx_description
1 polymer ?
#
loop_
_entity_poly.entity_id
_entity_poly.type
_entity_poly.pdbx_seq_one_letter_code
_entity_poly.pdbx_strand_id
1 'polypeptide(L)'
;MFYHKYLTREHLEGFDNYKYMAIDTSPLSVYVMHPFWNKVVEFVPRWVAPNVLTFAGFLLTVLDFILLSYYDYNYLAASSLNATETVSLNQSPLNGHTEVIPRSLWAVLAVFLFLAYTLDGIDGKQARRTQTSGPLGELFDHGLDSYSVFFIPACLYSIFGRLDFSIPPIRYTNIT
;
A
#
# COMPACT_ATOMS: atom_id res chain seq x y z
N MET A 1 -17.65 16.93 -26.45
CA MET A 1 -16.49 16.13 -26.87
C MET A 1 -16.45 14.82 -26.07
N PHE A 2 -17.49 13.96 -26.17
CA PHE A 2 -17.61 12.73 -25.36
C PHE A 2 -18.35 11.57 -26.09
N TYR A 3 -18.30 11.49 -27.42
CA TYR A 3 -18.94 10.41 -28.19
C TYR A 3 -17.92 9.42 -28.76
N HIS A 4 -17.00 8.95 -27.94
CA HIS A 4 -16.18 7.78 -28.30
C HIS A 4 -16.71 6.54 -27.59
N LYS A 5 -17.18 5.56 -28.37
CA LYS A 5 -17.43 4.21 -27.90
C LYS A 5 -16.07 3.54 -27.69
N TYR A 6 -15.60 3.53 -26.45
CA TYR A 6 -14.34 2.89 -26.07
C TYR A 6 -14.37 1.35 -26.23
N LEU A 7 -15.56 0.75 -26.16
CA LEU A 7 -15.77 -0.70 -26.33
C LEU A 7 -16.80 -0.95 -27.43
N THR A 8 -16.45 -1.82 -28.38
CA THR A 8 -17.38 -2.34 -29.39
C THR A 8 -18.27 -3.42 -28.76
N ARG A 9 -19.37 -3.77 -29.43
CA ARG A 9 -20.23 -4.88 -28.96
C ARG A 9 -19.49 -6.21 -28.96
N GLU A 10 -18.59 -6.45 -29.92
CA GLU A 10 -17.78 -7.67 -29.94
C GLU A 10 -16.83 -7.75 -28.74
N HIS A 11 -16.24 -6.62 -28.30
CA HIS A 11 -15.43 -6.61 -27.07
C HIS A 11 -16.28 -6.88 -25.82
N LEU A 12 -17.52 -6.37 -25.78
CA LEU A 12 -18.45 -6.62 -24.67
C LEU A 12 -18.84 -8.11 -24.60
N GLU A 13 -19.15 -8.72 -25.74
CA GLU A 13 -19.46 -10.15 -25.85
C GLU A 13 -18.23 -11.04 -25.58
N GLY A 14 -17.01 -10.52 -25.80
CA GLY A 14 -15.75 -11.19 -25.49
C GLY A 14 -15.42 -11.27 -24.00
N PHE A 15 -15.99 -10.40 -23.15
CA PHE A 15 -15.70 -10.39 -21.70
C PHE A 15 -16.13 -11.68 -21.00
N ASP A 16 -17.21 -12.33 -21.46
CA ASP A 16 -17.68 -13.60 -20.89
C ASP A 16 -16.69 -14.76 -21.16
N ASN A 17 -15.86 -14.63 -22.19
CA ASN A 17 -14.83 -15.61 -22.55
C ASN A 17 -13.45 -15.25 -21.96
N TYR A 18 -13.34 -14.12 -21.26
CA TYR A 18 -12.07 -13.69 -20.69
C TYR A 18 -11.60 -14.66 -19.62
N LYS A 19 -10.38 -15.16 -19.79
CA LYS A 19 -9.72 -16.03 -18.81
C LYS A 19 -8.38 -15.43 -18.45
N TYR A 20 -8.20 -15.17 -17.16
CA TYR A 20 -6.93 -14.70 -16.63
C TYR A 20 -5.79 -15.66 -16.97
N MET A 21 -4.73 -15.15 -17.60
CA MET A 21 -3.58 -15.95 -18.06
C MET A 21 -2.22 -15.48 -17.51
N ALA A 22 -2.19 -14.68 -16.44
CA ALA A 22 -0.91 -14.32 -15.84
C ALA A 22 -0.37 -15.48 -14.99
N ILE A 23 0.76 -16.04 -15.42
CA ILE A 23 1.54 -17.02 -14.68
C ILE A 23 2.78 -16.28 -14.17
N ASP A 24 2.86 -16.10 -12.85
CA ASP A 24 4.05 -15.55 -12.22
C ASP A 24 5.11 -16.65 -12.08
N THR A 25 6.28 -16.42 -12.69
CA THR A 25 7.40 -17.35 -12.72
C THR A 25 8.57 -16.89 -11.85
N SER A 26 8.42 -15.77 -11.13
CA SER A 26 9.49 -15.22 -10.31
C SER A 26 9.81 -16.18 -9.14
N PRO A 27 11.10 -16.42 -8.82
CA PRO A 27 11.47 -17.35 -7.76
C PRO A 27 10.86 -16.99 -6.40
N LEU A 28 10.83 -15.70 -6.06
CA LEU A 28 10.29 -15.21 -4.79
C LEU A 28 8.77 -15.49 -4.71
N SER A 29 8.03 -15.21 -5.78
CA SER A 29 6.58 -15.48 -5.82
C SER A 29 6.27 -16.97 -5.70
N VAL A 30 6.99 -17.80 -6.44
CA VAL A 30 6.76 -19.26 -6.46
C VAL A 30 7.10 -19.91 -5.12
N TYR A 31 8.22 -19.54 -4.49
CA TYR A 31 8.72 -20.23 -3.29
C TYR A 31 8.29 -19.61 -1.97
N VAL A 32 7.94 -18.32 -1.93
CA VAL A 32 7.60 -17.62 -0.68
C VAL A 32 6.17 -17.09 -0.70
N MET A 33 5.82 -16.28 -1.69
CA MET A 33 4.54 -15.56 -1.67
C MET A 33 3.35 -16.48 -1.91
N HIS A 34 3.41 -17.35 -2.92
CA HIS A 34 2.33 -18.28 -3.23
C HIS A 34 2.05 -19.26 -2.07
N PRO A 35 3.03 -19.93 -1.45
CA PRO A 35 2.78 -20.75 -0.27
C PRO A 35 2.14 -19.97 0.87
N PHE A 36 2.61 -18.74 1.14
CA PHE A 36 2.05 -17.87 2.15
C PHE A 36 0.59 -17.49 1.85
N TRP A 37 0.30 -16.91 0.68
CA TRP A 37 -1.04 -16.48 0.29
C TRP A 37 -2.03 -17.63 0.15
N ASN A 38 -1.59 -18.80 -0.34
CA ASN A 38 -2.43 -19.99 -0.40
C ASN A 38 -2.87 -20.46 1.00
N LYS A 39 -2.04 -20.23 2.04
CA LYS A 39 -2.42 -20.51 3.42
C LYS A 39 -3.29 -19.42 4.02
N VAL A 40 -2.97 -18.15 3.76
CA VAL A 40 -3.74 -17.03 4.31
C VAL A 40 -5.16 -17.00 3.76
N VAL A 41 -5.33 -17.25 2.45
CA VAL A 41 -6.67 -17.25 1.83
C VAL A 41 -7.58 -18.32 2.43
N GLU A 42 -7.04 -19.44 2.94
CA GLU A 42 -7.85 -20.49 3.59
C GLU A 42 -8.63 -19.97 4.81
N PHE A 43 -8.11 -18.94 5.50
CA PHE A 43 -8.83 -18.28 6.60
C PHE A 43 -9.99 -17.39 6.15
N VAL A 44 -9.99 -16.94 4.89
CA VAL A 44 -11.08 -16.13 4.33
C VAL A 44 -12.25 -17.05 3.97
N PRO A 45 -13.45 -16.81 4.54
CA PRO A 45 -14.61 -17.61 4.23
C PRO A 45 -15.11 -17.31 2.80
N ARG A 46 -15.69 -18.33 2.14
CA ARG A 46 -16.06 -18.25 0.72
C ARG A 46 -17.19 -17.28 0.40
N TRP A 47 -17.93 -16.79 1.41
CA TRP A 47 -18.97 -15.78 1.22
C TRP A 47 -18.41 -14.36 1.07
N VAL A 48 -17.13 -14.16 1.40
CA VAL A 48 -16.46 -12.88 1.18
C VAL A 48 -16.05 -12.78 -0.28
N ALA A 49 -16.58 -11.77 -0.96
CA ALA A 49 -16.24 -11.48 -2.34
C ALA A 49 -14.78 -10.99 -2.46
N PRO A 50 -14.04 -11.37 -3.51
CA PRO A 50 -12.65 -10.94 -3.71
C PRO A 50 -12.47 -9.43 -3.67
N ASN A 51 -13.32 -8.69 -4.39
CA ASN A 51 -13.25 -7.22 -4.47
C ASN A 51 -13.40 -6.54 -3.10
N VAL A 52 -14.01 -7.20 -2.10
CA VAL A 52 -14.09 -6.67 -0.74
C VAL A 52 -12.73 -6.72 -0.06
N LEU A 53 -11.91 -7.74 -0.35
CA LEU A 53 -10.55 -7.85 0.17
C LEU A 53 -9.66 -6.75 -0.42
N THR A 54 -9.70 -6.58 -1.74
CA THR A 54 -9.02 -5.50 -2.46
C THR A 54 -9.40 -4.13 -1.91
N PHE A 55 -10.71 -3.88 -1.78
CA PHE A 55 -11.22 -2.60 -1.28
C PHE A 55 -10.84 -2.36 0.18
N ALA A 56 -10.88 -3.39 1.03
CA ALA A 56 -10.44 -3.30 2.41
C ALA A 56 -8.93 -2.99 2.51
N GLY A 57 -8.10 -3.63 1.69
CA GLY A 57 -6.67 -3.33 1.61
C GLY A 57 -6.41 -1.89 1.19
N PHE A 58 -7.10 -1.42 0.16
CA PHE A 58 -7.05 -0.02 -0.26
C PHE A 58 -7.49 0.96 0.82
N LEU A 59 -8.55 0.66 1.57
CA LEU A 59 -8.97 1.54 2.67
C LEU A 59 -7.92 1.61 3.78
N LEU A 60 -7.20 0.53 4.06
CA LEU A 60 -6.10 0.54 5.02
C LEU A 60 -4.95 1.46 4.55
N THR A 61 -4.60 1.46 3.26
CA THR A 61 -3.56 2.38 2.75
C THR A 61 -4.00 3.84 2.79
N VAL A 62 -5.28 4.12 2.54
CA VAL A 62 -5.87 5.46 2.71
C VAL A 62 -5.87 5.88 4.19
N LEU A 63 -6.20 4.98 5.10
CA LEU A 63 -6.18 5.24 6.54
C LEU A 63 -4.76 5.53 7.03
N ASP A 64 -3.76 4.77 6.58
CA ASP A 64 -2.35 5.04 6.87
C ASP A 64 -1.95 6.44 6.43
N PHE A 65 -2.32 6.82 5.20
CA PHE A 65 -2.05 8.16 4.68
C PHE A 65 -2.73 9.26 5.50
N ILE A 66 -3.99 9.09 5.88
CA ILE A 66 -4.72 10.07 6.71
C ILE A 66 -4.11 10.17 8.10
N LEU A 67 -3.78 9.04 8.74
CA LEU A 67 -3.15 9.01 10.05
C LEU A 67 -1.80 9.70 10.03
N LEU A 68 -0.93 9.38 9.07
CA LEU A 68 0.36 10.05 8.89
C LEU A 68 0.19 11.52 8.57
N SER A 69 -0.75 11.90 7.71
CA SER A 69 -1.00 13.32 7.39
C SER A 69 -1.54 14.10 8.59
N TYR A 70 -2.28 13.45 9.49
CA TYR A 70 -2.81 14.07 10.70
C TYR A 70 -1.73 14.25 11.78
N TYR A 71 -0.90 13.21 12.01
CA TYR A 71 0.15 13.23 13.05
C TYR A 71 1.48 13.83 12.59
N ASP A 72 1.75 13.85 11.28
CA ASP A 72 3.01 14.31 10.68
C ASP A 72 2.78 15.06 9.37
N TYR A 73 1.91 16.07 9.40
CA TYR A 73 1.62 16.92 8.25
C TYR A 73 2.86 17.55 7.61
N ASN A 74 3.88 17.86 8.43
CA ASN A 74 5.11 18.53 8.00
C ASN A 74 6.24 17.57 7.59
N TYR A 75 6.03 16.25 7.67
CA TYR A 75 7.04 15.23 7.35
C TYR A 75 8.33 15.38 8.19
N LEU A 76 8.16 15.60 9.51
CA LEU A 76 9.23 15.80 10.49
C LEU A 76 9.49 14.55 11.34
N ALA A 77 8.68 13.51 11.20
CA ALA A 77 8.79 12.23 11.89
C ALA A 77 10.23 11.72 12.05
N ALA A 78 10.95 11.56 10.93
CA ALA A 78 12.30 11.01 10.91
C ALA A 78 13.34 11.89 11.63
N SER A 79 13.11 13.20 11.64
CA SER A 79 14.03 14.18 12.25
C SER A 79 13.90 14.22 13.78
N SER A 80 12.73 13.83 14.31
CA SER A 80 12.49 13.81 15.76
C SER A 80 13.28 12.72 16.51
N LEU A 81 13.68 11.63 15.83
CA LEU A 81 14.46 10.54 16.43
C LEU A 81 15.90 10.95 16.78
N ASN A 82 16.50 11.85 15.99
CA ASN A 82 17.85 12.39 16.23
C ASN A 82 17.86 13.61 17.17
N ALA A 83 16.69 14.16 17.50
CA ALA A 83 16.55 15.34 18.35
C ALA A 83 16.69 15.04 19.86
N THR A 84 17.16 13.85 20.24
CA THR A 84 17.46 13.53 21.63
C THR A 84 18.85 13.98 22.09
N GLU A 85 19.76 14.44 21.21
CA GLU A 85 21.10 14.84 21.65
C GLU A 85 21.61 16.25 21.25
N THR A 86 21.09 16.97 20.25
CA THR A 86 21.75 18.24 19.85
C THR A 86 20.87 19.44 19.48
N VAL A 87 19.54 19.32 19.37
CA VAL A 87 18.66 20.43 18.92
C VAL A 87 17.76 20.94 20.05
N SER A 88 18.32 21.02 21.26
CA SER A 88 17.78 21.86 22.35
C SER A 88 18.15 23.34 22.17
N LEU A 89 18.87 23.69 21.09
CA LEU A 89 19.31 25.06 20.82
C LEU A 89 18.68 25.56 19.51
N ASN A 90 17.69 26.46 19.66
CA ASN A 90 17.20 27.42 18.67
C ASN A 90 16.07 27.03 17.70
N GLN A 91 15.26 26.02 17.99
CA GLN A 91 13.94 25.91 17.34
C GLN A 91 12.85 25.87 18.41
N SER A 92 12.46 27.05 18.88
CA SER A 92 11.30 27.19 19.77
C SER A 92 10.06 26.74 18.98
N PRO A 93 9.32 25.72 19.44
CA PRO A 93 8.03 25.39 18.85
C PRO A 93 7.12 26.61 19.03
N LEU A 94 6.51 27.08 17.94
CA LEU A 94 5.60 28.23 17.93
C LEU A 94 4.46 28.09 18.96
N ASN A 95 4.18 26.87 19.43
CA ASN A 95 3.14 26.51 20.40
C ASN A 95 3.62 25.69 21.62
N GLY A 96 4.92 25.62 21.94
CA GLY A 96 5.39 25.00 23.19
C GLY A 96 5.25 23.47 23.32
N HIS A 97 4.63 22.79 22.36
CA HIS A 97 4.49 21.32 22.35
C HIS A 97 5.56 20.68 21.47
N THR A 98 6.36 19.79 22.06
CA THR A 98 7.23 18.88 21.31
C THR A 98 6.33 17.84 20.64
N GLU A 99 6.13 17.96 19.33
CA GLU A 99 5.35 16.98 18.56
C GLU A 99 6.16 15.68 18.41
N VAL A 100 6.13 14.85 19.45
CA VAL A 100 6.74 13.52 19.43
C VAL A 100 5.69 12.52 18.96
N ILE A 101 5.89 11.95 17.78
CA ILE A 101 5.00 10.93 17.23
C ILE A 101 5.05 9.67 18.12
N PRO A 102 3.90 9.16 18.59
CA PRO A 102 3.89 8.01 19.49
C PRO A 102 4.39 6.75 18.77
N ARG A 103 5.24 5.96 19.44
CA ARG A 103 5.81 4.71 18.88
C ARG A 103 4.75 3.69 18.47
N SER A 104 3.62 3.68 19.18
CA SER A 104 2.48 2.83 18.85
C SER A 104 1.88 3.15 17.48
N LEU A 105 1.94 4.41 17.03
CA LEU A 105 1.46 4.80 15.70
C LEU A 105 2.27 4.09 14.61
N TRP A 106 3.61 4.07 14.71
CA TRP A 106 4.46 3.36 13.76
C TRP A 106 4.15 1.86 13.69
N ALA A 107 3.86 1.24 14.85
CA ALA A 107 3.46 -0.16 14.89
C ALA A 107 2.10 -0.39 14.22
N VAL A 108 1.12 0.49 14.45
CA VAL A 108 -0.20 0.43 13.80
C VAL A 108 -0.07 0.59 12.28
N LEU A 109 0.69 1.59 11.81
CA LEU A 109 0.94 1.82 10.39
C LEU A 109 1.63 0.60 9.72
N ALA A 110 2.61 0.00 10.39
CA ALA A 110 3.26 -1.20 9.88
C ALA A 110 2.29 -2.40 9.75
N VAL A 111 1.39 -2.55 10.73
CA VAL A 111 0.35 -3.60 10.71
C VAL A 111 -0.66 -3.33 9.61
N PHE A 112 -1.13 -2.08 9.44
CA PHE A 112 -2.09 -1.71 8.41
C PHE A 112 -1.51 -1.90 7.01
N LEU A 113 -0.29 -1.45 6.76
CA LEU A 113 0.39 -1.67 5.48
C LEU A 113 0.61 -3.16 5.20
N PHE A 114 1.03 -3.95 6.20
CA PHE A 114 1.19 -5.40 6.05
C PHE A 114 -0.14 -6.09 5.73
N LEU A 115 -1.22 -5.72 6.42
CA LEU A 115 -2.55 -6.25 6.17
C LEU A 115 -3.06 -5.82 4.79
N ALA A 116 -2.85 -4.56 4.39
CA ALA A 116 -3.22 -4.07 3.07
C ALA A 116 -2.58 -4.90 1.97
N TYR A 117 -1.26 -5.07 2.03
CA TYR A 117 -0.51 -5.88 1.06
C TYR A 117 -0.92 -7.36 1.07
N THR A 118 -1.26 -7.88 2.25
CA THR A 118 -1.71 -9.28 2.38
C THR A 118 -3.10 -9.48 1.79
N LEU A 119 -4.04 -8.56 2.04
CA LEU A 119 -5.42 -8.63 1.53
C LEU A 119 -5.46 -8.52 0.00
N ASP A 120 -4.64 -7.63 -0.54
CA ASP A 120 -4.41 -7.47 -1.97
C ASP A 120 -3.84 -8.77 -2.58
N GLY A 121 -2.74 -9.31 -2.04
CA GLY A 121 -2.14 -10.53 -2.58
C GLY A 121 -3.00 -11.81 -2.50
N ILE A 122 -4.04 -11.86 -1.66
CA ILE A 122 -4.94 -13.02 -1.53
C ILE A 122 -6.24 -12.90 -2.34
N ASP A 123 -6.58 -11.72 -2.86
CA ASP A 123 -7.87 -11.48 -3.49
C ASP A 123 -8.05 -12.32 -4.78
N GLY A 124 -7.02 -12.43 -5.61
CA GLY A 124 -7.02 -13.22 -6.83
C GLY A 124 -7.00 -14.72 -6.52
N LYS A 125 -6.40 -15.11 -5.40
CA LYS A 125 -6.49 -16.48 -4.88
C LYS A 125 -7.92 -16.78 -4.43
N GLN A 126 -8.58 -15.82 -3.78
CA GLN A 126 -9.97 -15.94 -3.39
C GLN A 126 -10.89 -16.01 -4.61
N ALA A 127 -10.68 -15.17 -5.62
CA ALA A 127 -11.43 -15.17 -6.87
C ALA A 127 -11.36 -16.52 -7.59
N ARG A 128 -10.19 -17.17 -7.59
CA ARG A 128 -10.02 -18.53 -8.12
C ARG A 128 -10.77 -19.57 -7.28
N ARG A 129 -10.80 -19.43 -5.96
CA ARG A 129 -11.55 -20.34 -5.06
C ARG A 129 -13.07 -20.21 -5.21
N THR A 130 -13.57 -19.00 -5.43
CA THR A 130 -15.00 -18.71 -5.59
C THR A 130 -15.46 -18.83 -7.05
N GLN A 131 -14.55 -19.08 -8.00
CA GLN A 131 -14.83 -19.08 -9.44
C GLN A 131 -15.43 -17.75 -9.93
N THR A 132 -15.02 -16.64 -9.31
CA THR A 132 -15.45 -15.28 -9.65
C THR A 132 -14.30 -14.45 -10.23
N SER A 133 -13.31 -15.11 -10.85
CA SER A 133 -12.22 -14.46 -11.58
C SER A 133 -12.77 -13.89 -12.89
N GLY A 134 -13.03 -12.59 -12.92
CA GLY A 134 -13.56 -11.89 -14.07
C GLY A 134 -12.75 -10.63 -14.41
N PRO A 135 -12.88 -10.13 -15.66
CA PRO A 135 -12.13 -8.97 -16.15
C PRO A 135 -12.46 -7.69 -15.35
N LEU A 136 -13.67 -7.57 -14.83
CA LEU A 136 -14.07 -6.45 -13.99
C LEU A 136 -13.38 -6.46 -12.62
N GLY A 137 -13.19 -7.64 -12.03
CA GLY A 137 -12.48 -7.77 -10.75
C GLY A 137 -11.00 -7.40 -10.89
N GLU A 138 -10.37 -7.85 -11.98
CA GLU A 138 -8.98 -7.51 -12.31
C GLU A 138 -8.80 -6.03 -12.63
N LEU A 139 -9.74 -5.40 -13.35
CA LEU A 139 -9.71 -3.96 -13.57
C LEU A 139 -9.87 -3.18 -12.25
N PHE A 140 -10.70 -3.68 -11.34
CA PHE A 140 -10.90 -3.06 -10.03
C PHE A 140 -9.63 -3.13 -9.17
N ASP A 141 -9.01 -4.31 -9.10
CA ASP A 141 -7.73 -4.58 -8.44
C ASP A 141 -6.61 -3.66 -8.96
N HIS A 142 -6.33 -3.72 -10.26
CA HIS A 142 -5.35 -2.82 -10.88
C HIS A 142 -5.67 -1.33 -10.74
N GLY A 143 -6.95 -0.98 -10.74
CA GLY A 143 -7.39 0.39 -10.52
C GLY A 143 -7.01 0.89 -9.13
N LEU A 144 -7.30 0.10 -8.09
CA LEU A 144 -6.96 0.44 -6.71
C LEU A 144 -5.45 0.44 -6.45
N ASP A 145 -4.72 -0.52 -7.01
CA ASP A 145 -3.25 -0.55 -7.00
C ASP A 145 -2.64 0.73 -7.58
N SER A 146 -3.21 1.19 -8.69
CA SER A 146 -2.77 2.43 -9.35
C SER A 146 -2.99 3.67 -8.47
N TYR A 147 -3.96 3.66 -7.55
CA TYR A 147 -4.12 4.74 -6.58
C TYR A 147 -3.21 4.56 -5.36
N SER A 148 -3.00 3.32 -4.89
CA SER A 148 -2.09 3.02 -3.78
C SER A 148 -0.66 3.48 -4.01
N VAL A 149 -0.23 3.57 -5.28
CA VAL A 149 1.07 4.14 -5.69
C VAL A 149 1.27 5.61 -5.26
N PHE A 150 0.20 6.36 -4.96
CA PHE A 150 0.33 7.73 -4.45
C PHE A 150 0.43 7.73 -2.92
N PHE A 151 -0.36 6.90 -2.25
CA PHE A 151 -0.46 6.90 -0.79
C PHE A 151 0.78 6.28 -0.13
N ILE A 152 1.26 5.14 -0.64
CA ILE A 152 2.39 4.42 -0.04
C ILE A 152 3.68 5.26 -0.08
N PRO A 153 4.08 5.89 -1.21
CA PRO A 153 5.25 6.76 -1.23
C PRO A 153 5.09 8.03 -0.41
N ALA A 154 3.89 8.61 -0.33
CA ALA A 154 3.63 9.74 0.57
C ALA A 154 3.89 9.35 2.03
N CYS A 155 3.48 8.15 2.44
CA CYS A 155 3.78 7.61 3.76
C CYS A 155 5.29 7.35 3.95
N LEU A 156 5.96 6.77 2.95
CA LEU A 156 7.42 6.56 2.98
C LEU A 156 8.19 7.88 3.09
N TYR A 157 7.70 8.96 2.50
CA TYR A 157 8.33 10.26 2.59
C TYR A 157 8.38 10.80 4.03
N SER A 158 7.38 10.50 4.86
CA SER A 158 7.40 10.79 6.31
C SER A 158 8.49 10.01 7.05
N ILE A 159 8.72 8.74 6.67
CA ILE A 159 9.75 7.88 7.27
C ILE A 159 11.16 8.41 7.01
N PHE A 160 11.43 8.94 5.83
CA PHE A 160 12.74 9.55 5.54
C PHE A 160 12.83 10.96 6.11
N GLY A 161 11.75 11.73 6.08
CA GLY A 161 11.66 13.10 6.61
C GLY A 161 12.29 14.14 5.69
N ARG A 162 11.96 15.42 5.93
CA ARG A 162 12.29 16.54 5.03
C ARG A 162 13.61 17.28 5.33
N LEU A 163 14.13 17.21 6.56
CA LEU A 163 15.25 18.06 7.01
C LEU A 163 16.64 17.47 6.72
N ASP A 164 17.70 18.24 6.95
CA ASP A 164 19.10 17.86 6.69
C ASP A 164 19.58 16.60 7.44
N PHE A 165 18.88 16.20 8.50
CA PHE A 165 19.13 14.96 9.27
C PHE A 165 18.18 13.80 8.89
N SER A 166 17.42 13.96 7.81
CA SER A 166 16.66 12.91 7.13
C SER A 166 17.58 11.74 6.79
N ILE A 167 17.10 10.51 6.90
CA ILE A 167 17.86 9.34 6.47
C ILE A 167 17.92 9.42 4.95
N PRO A 168 19.08 9.74 4.33
CA PRO A 168 19.12 9.89 2.89
C PRO A 168 18.79 8.53 2.24
N PRO A 169 17.89 8.48 1.25
CA PRO A 169 17.48 7.23 0.60
C PRO A 169 18.63 6.55 -0.18
N ILE A 170 19.79 7.18 -0.33
CA ILE A 170 20.98 6.65 -0.98
C ILE A 170 22.23 6.95 -0.12
N ARG A 171 22.86 5.89 0.41
CA ARG A 171 24.26 5.89 0.86
C ARG A 171 25.03 4.80 0.10
N TYR A 172 25.14 4.98 -1.20
CA TYR A 172 26.00 4.22 -2.13
C TYR A 172 26.55 5.29 -3.09
N THR A 173 27.83 5.61 -3.26
CA THR A 173 29.11 4.97 -2.98
C THR A 173 30.16 6.09 -2.98
N ASN A 174 30.87 6.32 -1.86
CA ASN A 174 32.20 6.91 -1.89
C ASN A 174 33.14 5.82 -1.38
N ILE A 175 33.51 4.91 -2.28
CA ILE A 175 34.75 4.16 -2.15
C ILE A 175 35.78 5.03 -2.88
N THR A 176 36.78 5.42 -2.10
CA THR A 176 38.03 6.13 -2.42
C THR A 176 38.60 5.86 -3.81
#